data_AF-A0AAE4FT45-F1
#
_entry.id   AF-A0AAE4FT45-F1
#
_cell.length_a   1.000
_cell.length_b   1.000
_cell.length_c   1.000
_cell.angle_alpha   90.00
_cell.angle_beta   90.00
_cell.angle_gamma   90.00
#
_symmetry.space_group_name_H-M   'P 1'
#
loop_
_entity.id
_entity.type
_entity.pdbx_description
1 polymer ?
#
loop_
_entity_poly.entity_id
_entity_poly.type
_entity_poly.pdbx_seq_one_letter_code
_entity_poly.pdbx_strand_id
1 'polypeptide(L)' 'MIATTQQVWTDEAFMAFSQDGHRYELVNGELVDMGSTGMEHGYVACILVAELTAFVRQRTLFCVCACGGWQRDSQTQY' A
#
# COMPACT_ATOMS: atom_id res chain seq x y z
N MET A 1 -9.94 23.99 27.43
CA MET A 1 -8.97 23.19 26.64
C MET A 1 -9.74 22.04 26.03
N ILE A 2 -9.87 21.99 24.71
CA ILE A 2 -10.48 20.85 24.01
C ILE A 2 -9.35 19.84 23.83
N ALA A 3 -9.42 18.71 24.55
CA ALA A 3 -8.50 17.62 24.35
C ALA A 3 -8.87 16.92 23.03
N THR A 4 -8.11 17.17 21.97
CA THR A 4 -8.22 16.41 20.73
C THR A 4 -7.69 15.02 21.02
N THR A 5 -8.59 14.08 21.32
CA THR A 5 -8.24 12.66 21.41
C THR A 5 -7.83 12.21 20.01
N GLN A 6 -6.52 12.17 19.75
CA GLN A 6 -5.97 11.66 18.51
C GLN A 6 -6.33 10.17 18.42
N GLN A 7 -7.04 9.78 17.37
CA GLN A 7 -7.43 8.39 17.16
C GLN A 7 -6.15 7.56 16.97
N VAL A 8 -5.89 6.63 17.90
CA VAL A 8 -4.80 5.66 17.75
C VAL A 8 -5.29 4.53 16.87
N TRP A 9 -4.73 4.40 15.67
CA TRP A 9 -5.06 3.33 14.74
C TRP A 9 -4.26 2.07 15.07
N THR A 10 -4.96 0.94 15.29
CA THR A 10 -4.33 -0.39 15.30
C THR A 10 -4.39 -0.99 13.90
N ASP A 11 -3.50 -1.96 13.62
CA ASP A 11 -3.46 -2.64 12.32
C ASP A 11 -4.81 -3.28 11.98
N GLU A 12 -5.47 -3.91 12.94
CA GLU A 12 -6.78 -4.55 12.72
C GLU A 12 -7.87 -3.52 12.42
N ALA A 13 -7.89 -2.41 13.16
CA ALA A 13 -8.88 -1.35 12.97
C ALA A 13 -8.70 -0.65 11.61
N PHE A 14 -7.45 -0.43 11.20
CA PHE A 14 -7.12 0.17 9.91
C PHE A 14 -7.45 -0.77 8.73
N MET A 15 -7.12 -2.05 8.84
CA MET A 15 -7.43 -3.04 7.80
C MET A 15 -8.94 -3.31 7.66
N ALA A 16 -9.72 -3.14 8.73
CA ALA A 16 -11.18 -3.25 8.68
C ALA A 16 -11.86 -2.01 8.08
N PHE A 17 -11.17 -0.87 8.05
CA PHE A 17 -11.72 0.43 7.67
C PHE A 17 -11.94 0.58 6.15
N SER A 18 -11.04 0.10 5.29
CA SER A 18 -11.09 0.37 3.84
C SER A 18 -12.04 -0.55 3.05
N GLN A 19 -13.36 -0.46 3.30
CA GLN A 19 -14.38 -1.18 2.54
C GLN A 19 -15.05 -0.34 1.44
N ASP A 20 -14.72 0.94 1.36
CA ASP A 20 -15.30 1.91 0.42
C ASP A 20 -14.57 1.96 -0.94
N GLY A 21 -13.51 1.16 -1.12
CA GLY A 21 -12.71 1.12 -2.35
C GLY A 21 -11.70 2.26 -2.49
N HIS A 22 -11.58 3.12 -1.49
CA HIS A 22 -10.52 4.12 -1.41
C HIS A 22 -9.23 3.49 -0.87
N ARG A 23 -8.10 4.12 -1.18
CA ARG A 23 -6.79 3.71 -0.68
C ARG A 23 -6.33 4.71 0.36
N TYR A 24 -6.30 4.27 1.61
CA TYR A 24 -5.83 5.08 2.72
C TYR A 24 -4.43 4.62 3.13
N GLU A 25 -3.64 5.56 3.64
CA GLU A 25 -2.35 5.31 4.27
C GLU A 25 -2.29 6.00 5.64
N LEU A 26 -1.57 5.40 6.59
CA LEU A 26 -1.28 6.03 7.87
C LEU A 26 0.05 6.78 7.77
N VAL A 27 0.01 8.11 7.80
CA VAL A 27 1.19 8.97 7.76
C VAL A 27 1.29 9.68 9.11
N ASN A 28 2.35 9.38 9.88
CA ASN A 28 2.54 9.91 11.24
C ASN A 28 1.35 9.65 12.20
N GLY A 29 0.65 8.52 12.01
CA GLY A 29 -0.53 8.16 12.80
C GLY A 29 -1.83 8.83 12.34
N GLU A 30 -1.79 9.65 11.28
CA GLU A 30 -2.97 10.26 10.68
C GLU A 30 -3.39 9.50 9.42
N LEU A 31 -4.70 9.37 9.24
CA LEU A 31 -5.29 8.70 8.08
C LEU A 31 -5.32 9.65 6.88
N VAL A 32 -4.61 9.31 5.82
CA VAL A 32 -4.54 10.09 4.57
C VAL A 32 -5.20 9.30 3.45
N ASP A 33 -6.18 9.89 2.76
CA ASP A 33 -6.72 9.33 1.51
C ASP A 33 -5.73 9.62 0.37
N MET A 34 -5.14 8.56 -0.19
CA MET A 34 -4.19 8.64 -1.29
C MET A 34 -4.87 8.81 -2.64
N GLY A 35 -6.20 8.69 -2.69
CA GLY A 35 -7.00 8.90 -3.89
C GLY A 35 -6.70 7.91 -5.02
N SER A 36 -7.25 8.19 -6.20
CA SER A 36 -6.93 7.41 -7.40
C SER A 36 -5.65 7.94 -8.04
N THR A 37 -4.66 7.07 -8.15
CA THR A 37 -3.50 7.31 -9.00
C THR A 37 -3.94 7.14 -10.45
N GLY A 38 -4.02 8.22 -11.23
CA GLY A 38 -4.50 8.19 -12.61
C GLY A 38 -3.72 7.24 -13.53
N MET A 39 -4.22 7.03 -14.76
CA MET A 39 -3.66 6.08 -15.73
C MET A 39 -2.16 6.29 -16.01
N GLU A 40 -1.70 7.54 -16.09
CA GLU A 40 -0.28 7.87 -16.32
C GLU A 40 0.61 7.39 -15.17
N HIS A 41 0.17 7.58 -13.93
CA HIS A 41 0.89 7.09 -12.76
C HIS A 41 0.98 5.56 -12.78
N GLY A 42 -0.12 4.88 -13.11
CA GLY A 42 -0.14 3.42 -13.27
C GLY A 42 0.83 2.94 -14.36
N TYR A 43 0.88 3.63 -15.50
CA TYR A 43 1.77 3.28 -16.60
C TYR A 43 3.25 3.41 -16.22
N VAL A 44 3.64 4.51 -15.58
CA VAL A 44 5.01 4.72 -15.10
C VAL A 44 5.39 3.68 -14.04
N ALA A 45 4.48 3.40 -13.09
CA ALA A 45 4.70 2.37 -12.07
C ALA A 45 4.92 0.98 -12.68
N CYS A 46 4.14 0.61 -13.70
CA CYS A 46 4.30 -0.67 -14.40
C CYS A 46 5.67 -0.79 -15.08
N ILE A 47 6.14 0.25 -15.76
CA ILE A 47 7.47 0.24 -16.40
C ILE A 47 8.56 0.04 -15.34
N LEU A 48 8.50 0.80 -14.25
CA LEU A 48 9.50 0.73 -13.18
C LEU A 48 9.55 -0.66 -12.53
N VAL A 49 8.38 -1.25 -12.24
CA VAL A 49 8.28 -2.59 -11.64
C VAL A 49 8.82 -3.66 -12.59
N ALA A 50 8.51 -3.58 -13.89
CA ALA A 50 8.97 -4.54 -14.87
C ALA A 50 10.50 -4.57 -14.97
N GLU A 51 11.13 -3.40 -15.08
CA GLU A 51 12.58 -3.26 -15.16
C GLU A 51 13.27 -3.73 -13.87
N LEU A 52 12.74 -3.31 -12.71
CA LEU A 52 13.30 -3.72 -11.42
C LEU A 52 13.19 -5.23 -11.21
N THR A 53 12.05 -5.83 -11.58
CA THR A 53 11.84 -7.27 -11.48
C THR A 53 12.81 -8.04 -12.38
N ALA A 54 13.03 -7.58 -13.61
CA ALA A 54 13.99 -8.20 -14.51
C ALA A 54 15.41 -8.18 -13.92
N PHE A 55 15.83 -7.04 -13.37
CA PHE A 55 17.14 -6.88 -12.73
C PHE A 55 17.31 -7.79 -11.50
N VAL A 56 16.31 -7.82 -10.63
CA VAL A 56 16.33 -8.58 -9.37
C VAL A 56 16.35 -10.09 -9.62
N ARG A 57 15.54 -10.58 -10.59
CA ARG A 57 15.52 -12.00 -10.98
C ARG A 57 16.85 -12.47 -11.54
N GLN A 58 17.54 -11.63 -12.31
CA GLN A 58 18.87 -11.94 -12.85
C GLN A 58 19.94 -12.07 -11.77
N ARG A 59 19.72 -11.46 -10.59
CA ARG A 59 20.70 -11.42 -9.49
C ARG A 59 20.32 -12.30 -8.29
N THR A 60 19.24 -13.09 -8.39
CA THR A 60 18.67 -13.86 -7.26
C THR A 60 18.46 -13.01 -6.00
N LEU A 61 18.13 -11.73 -6.19
CA LEU A 61 17.79 -10.82 -5.09
C LEU A 61 16.29 -10.95 -4.77
N PHE A 62 15.90 -10.52 -3.56
CA PHE A 62 14.57 -10.68 -2.94
C PHE A 62 13.36 -10.25 -3.78
N CYS A 63 12.13 -10.45 -3.26
CA CYS A 63 10.87 -10.09 -3.92
C CYS A 63 10.74 -8.60 -4.30
N VAL A 64 10.24 -8.32 -5.51
CA VAL A 64 9.75 -6.98 -5.89
C VAL A 64 8.26 -6.92 -5.62
N CYS A 65 7.84 -6.06 -4.68
CA CYS A 65 6.44 -5.79 -4.42
C CYS A 65 6.03 -4.54 -5.21
N ALA A 66 5.15 -4.70 -6.20
CA ALA A 66 4.53 -3.56 -6.86
C ALA A 66 3.60 -2.89 -5.86
N CYS A 67 3.86 -1.64 -5.47
CA CYS A 67 2.98 -0.89 -4.58
C CYS A 67 1.62 -0.69 -5.26
N GLY A 68 0.71 -1.60 -4.94
CA GLY A 68 -0.68 -1.64 -5.38
C GLY A 68 -1.54 -2.22 -4.27
N GLY A 69 -1.56 -1.55 -3.12
CA GLY A 69 -2.46 -1.87 -2.00
C GLY A 69 -2.14 -3.18 -1.27
N TRP A 70 -2.30 -3.15 0.05
CA TRP A 70 -2.33 -4.36 0.86
C TRP A 70 -3.58 -5.16 0.49
N GLN A 71 -3.44 -6.13 -0.41
CA GLN A 71 -4.47 -7.14 -0.63
C GLN A 71 -3.97 -8.45 -0.03
N ARG A 72 -4.68 -8.93 1.00
CA ARG A 72 -4.40 -10.23 1.62
C ARG A 72 -4.47 -11.29 0.53
N ASP A 73 -3.33 -11.85 0.14
CA ASP A 73 -3.34 -13.14 -0.54
C ASP A 73 -3.85 -14.18 0.46
N SER A 74 -5.00 -14.77 0.15
CA SER A 74 -5.56 -15.89 0.89
C SER A 74 -4.72 -17.17 0.81
N GLN A 75 -3.56 -17.17 0.16
CA GLN A 75 -2.73 -18.37 -0.06
C GLN A 75 -1.31 -18.38 0.53
N THR A 76 -0.89 -17.38 1.31
CA THR A 76 0.41 -17.49 2.01
C THR A 76 0.21 -17.86 3.47
N GLN A 77 0.23 -19.16 3.76
CA GLN A 77 0.45 -19.70 5.10
C GLN A 77 1.96 -19.86 5.33
N TYR A 78 2.48 -19.26 6.40
CA TYR A 78 3.69 -19.71 7.09
C TYR A 78 3.28 -20.38 8.39
#